data_AF-A1B8J6-F1
#
_entry.id   AF-A1B8J6-F1
#
_cell.length_a   1.000
_cell.length_b   1.000
_cell.length_c   1.000
_cell.angle_alpha   90.00
_cell.angle_beta   90.00
_cell.angle_gamma   90.00
#
_symmetry.space_group_name_H-M   'P 1'
#
loop_
_entity.id
_entity.type
_entity.pdbx_description
1 polymer ?
#
loop_
_entity_poly.entity_id
_entity_poly.type
_entity_poly.pdbx_seq_one_letter_code
_entity_poly.pdbx_strand_id
1 'polypeptide(L)'
;MTDSAPKQEPPYGLRMPPDLKARVKAAAEANNRSMNAEIVATLEEKYPPPSLAEFEEASALTIKDGLTRRARLFNEWVTIRKERGGLMVYHDDTQPGEP
;
A
#
# COMPACT_ATOMS: atom_id res chain seq x y z
N MET A 1 -6.56 20.88 -28.12
CA MET A 1 -6.88 19.58 -27.51
C MET A 1 -5.62 19.04 -26.85
N THR A 2 -5.56 18.98 -25.52
CA THR A 2 -4.48 18.29 -24.81
C THR A 2 -4.81 16.80 -24.77
N ASP A 3 -4.21 16.03 -25.68
CA ASP A 3 -4.24 14.58 -25.61
C ASP A 3 -3.37 14.14 -24.44
N SER A 4 -4.02 13.81 -23.31
CA SER A 4 -3.39 13.14 -22.17
C SER A 4 -3.92 11.71 -22.11
N ALA A 5 -3.68 10.93 -23.16
CA ALA A 5 -3.69 9.49 -23.03
C ALA A 5 -2.66 9.09 -21.96
N PRO A 6 -3.00 8.22 -20.98
CA PRO A 6 -2.03 7.75 -20.01
C PRO A 6 -0.92 7.01 -20.76
N LYS A 7 0.30 7.57 -20.74
CA LYS A 7 1.49 6.88 -21.25
C LYS A 7 1.67 5.63 -20.41
N GLN A 8 1.29 4.48 -20.95
CA GLN A 8 1.65 3.19 -20.38
C GLN A 8 3.17 3.16 -20.28
N GLU A 9 3.68 2.95 -19.07
CA GLU A 9 5.12 2.80 -18.88
C GLU A 9 5.62 1.58 -19.66
N PRO A 10 6.82 1.64 -20.26
CA PRO A 10 7.39 0.49 -20.93
C PRO A 10 7.50 -0.70 -19.96
N PRO A 11 7.33 -1.94 -20.43
CA PRO A 11 7.42 -3.12 -19.57
C PRO A 11 8.72 -3.15 -18.77
N TYR A 12 8.61 -3.40 -17.46
CA TYR A 12 9.78 -3.52 -16.59
C TYR A 12 10.56 -4.80 -16.94
N GLY A 13 11.88 -4.67 -17.16
CA GLY A 13 12.77 -5.77 -17.53
C GLY A 13 13.06 -6.72 -16.35
N LEU A 14 12.04 -7.43 -15.87
CA LEU A 14 12.16 -8.37 -14.75
C LEU A 14 12.87 -9.66 -15.19
N ARG A 15 14.01 -9.98 -14.55
CA ARG A 15 14.68 -11.26 -14.73
C ARG A 15 14.01 -12.31 -13.85
N MET A 16 13.27 -13.22 -14.47
CA MET A 16 12.59 -14.32 -13.78
C MET A 16 13.24 -15.67 -14.09
N PRO A 17 13.43 -16.56 -13.09
CA PRO A 17 13.71 -17.96 -13.32
C PRO A 17 12.66 -18.59 -14.26
N PRO A 18 13.05 -19.57 -15.10
CA PRO A 18 12.16 -20.15 -16.11
C PRO A 18 10.95 -20.86 -15.49
N ASP A 19 11.13 -21.51 -14.33
CA ASP A 19 10.05 -22.17 -13.59
C ASP A 19 9.02 -21.15 -13.06
N LEU A 20 9.48 -20.04 -12.50
CA LEU A 20 8.62 -18.97 -12.01
C LEU A 20 7.82 -18.34 -13.17
N LYS A 21 8.48 -18.07 -14.30
CA LYS A 21 7.83 -17.53 -15.50
C LYS A 21 6.72 -18.46 -16.00
N ALA A 22 6.95 -19.77 -16.01
CA ALA A 22 5.96 -20.76 -16.44
C ALA A 22 4.74 -20.75 -15.51
N ARG A 23 4.95 -20.71 -14.18
CA ARG A 23 3.87 -20.62 -13.19
C ARG A 23 3.04 -19.34 -13.34
N VAL A 24 3.69 -18.19 -13.51
CA VAL A 24 3.00 -16.90 -13.69
C VAL A 24 2.19 -16.89 -14.99
N LYS A 25 2.71 -17.47 -16.07
CA LYS A 25 1.98 -17.61 -17.33
C LYS A 25 0.70 -18.45 -17.17
N ALA A 26 0.80 -19.59 -16.48
CA ALA A 26 -0.35 -20.45 -16.23
C ALA A 26 -1.42 -19.75 -15.37
N ALA A 27 -1.01 -19.00 -14.34
CA ALA A 27 -1.93 -18.20 -13.52
C ALA A 27 -2.62 -17.10 -14.35
N ALA A 28 -1.87 -16.40 -15.20
CA ALA A 28 -2.42 -15.36 -16.09
C ALA A 28 -3.47 -15.94 -17.06
N GLU A 29 -3.20 -17.11 -17.66
CA GLU A 29 -4.13 -17.81 -18.54
C GLU A 29 -5.41 -18.22 -17.79
N ALA A 30 -5.28 -18.78 -16.57
CA ALA A 30 -6.42 -19.14 -15.73
C ALA A 30 -7.28 -17.92 -15.33
N ASN A 31 -6.65 -16.77 -15.11
CA ASN A 31 -7.30 -15.51 -14.74
C ASN A 31 -7.77 -14.68 -15.95
N ASN A 32 -7.60 -15.16 -17.19
CA ASN A 32 -7.91 -14.43 -18.42
C ASN A 32 -7.22 -13.05 -18.50
N ARG A 33 -5.96 -12.97 -18.05
CA ARG A 33 -5.14 -11.76 -18.02
C ARG A 33 -3.88 -11.92 -18.86
N SER A 34 -3.29 -10.81 -19.27
CA SER A 34 -1.91 -10.84 -19.80
C SER A 34 -0.94 -11.19 -18.68
N MET A 35 0.21 -11.77 -19.02
CA MET A 35 1.24 -12.10 -18.03
C MET A 35 1.68 -10.86 -17.22
N ASN A 36 1.75 -9.68 -17.86
CA ASN A 36 2.08 -8.44 -17.17
C ASN A 36 0.98 -7.99 -16.21
N ALA A 37 -0.29 -8.10 -16.61
CA ALA A 37 -1.42 -7.78 -15.74
C ALA A 37 -1.48 -8.70 -14.52
N GLU A 38 -1.13 -9.98 -14.68
CA GLU A 38 -1.04 -10.92 -13.56
C GLU A 38 0.10 -10.59 -12.59
N ILE A 39 1.27 -10.23 -13.12
CA ILE A 39 2.41 -9.78 -12.29
C ILE A 39 2.00 -8.56 -11.47
N VAL A 40 1.39 -7.56 -12.11
CA VAL A 40 0.93 -6.34 -11.43
C VAL A 40 -0.09 -6.68 -10.35
N ALA A 41 -1.13 -7.45 -10.68
CA ALA A 41 -2.16 -7.83 -9.71
C ALA A 41 -1.57 -8.59 -8.50
N THR A 42 -0.67 -9.54 -8.74
CA THR A 42 0.01 -10.29 -7.67
C THR A 42 0.84 -9.36 -6.78
N LEU A 43 1.52 -8.38 -7.38
CA LEU A 43 2.30 -7.40 -6.63
C LEU A 43 1.40 -6.45 -5.84
N GLU A 44 0.28 -5.99 -6.39
CA GLU A 44 -0.69 -5.14 -5.69
C GLU A 44 -1.34 -5.86 -4.50
N GLU A 45 -1.58 -7.17 -4.60
CA GLU A 45 -2.05 -7.97 -3.47
C GLU A 45 -1.02 -8.00 -2.32
N LYS A 46 0.27 -8.11 -2.66
CA LYS A 46 1.34 -8.19 -1.66
C LYS A 46 1.78 -6.82 -1.14
N TYR A 47 1.71 -5.80 -1.99
CA TYR A 47 2.13 -4.42 -1.77
C TYR A 47 0.96 -3.50 -2.13
N PRO A 48 -0.13 -3.52 -1.34
CA PRO A 48 -1.30 -2.71 -1.63
C PRO A 48 -0.95 -1.22 -1.63
N PRO A 49 -1.70 -0.41 -2.39
CA PRO A 49 -1.51 1.03 -2.35
C PRO A 49 -1.64 1.53 -0.90
N PRO A 50 -0.83 2.51 -0.52
CA PRO A 50 -0.87 3.03 0.82
C PRO A 50 -2.27 3.59 1.12
N SER A 51 -2.91 3.09 2.18
CA SER A 51 -4.29 3.44 2.54
C SER A 51 -4.32 4.39 3.74
N LEU A 52 -5.34 5.24 3.80
CA LEU A 52 -5.63 6.07 4.97
C LEU A 52 -6.62 5.43 5.95
N ALA A 53 -7.20 4.27 5.61
CA ALA A 53 -8.31 3.69 6.37
C ALA A 53 -7.97 3.45 7.85
N GLU A 54 -6.80 2.87 8.12
CA GLU A 54 -6.32 2.63 9.49
C GLU A 54 -6.10 3.94 10.25
N PHE A 55 -5.52 4.95 9.59
CA PHE A 55 -5.32 6.27 10.15
C PHE A 55 -6.64 7.00 10.44
N GLU A 56 -7.60 6.96 9.52
CA GLU A 56 -8.92 7.59 9.66
C GLU A 56 -9.70 6.99 10.83
N GLU A 57 -9.72 5.66 10.93
CA GLU A 57 -10.38 4.96 12.03
C GLU A 57 -9.72 5.30 13.37
N ALA A 58 -8.39 5.20 13.45
CA ALA A 58 -7.64 5.52 14.67
C ALA A 58 -7.79 6.99 15.06
N SER A 59 -7.85 7.91 14.10
CA SER A 59 -8.10 9.33 14.32
C SER A 59 -9.50 9.56 14.90
N ALA A 60 -10.54 8.98 14.28
CA ALA A 60 -11.92 9.12 14.72
C ALA A 60 -12.12 8.59 16.15
N LEU A 61 -11.53 7.43 16.46
CA LEU A 61 -11.59 6.85 17.81
C LEU A 61 -10.83 7.73 18.82
N THR A 62 -9.65 8.22 18.46
CA THR A 62 -8.85 9.11 19.33
C THR A 62 -9.56 10.43 19.61
N ILE A 63 -10.29 10.99 18.64
CA ILE A 63 -11.15 12.15 18.87
C ILE A 63 -12.28 11.81 19.86
N LYS A 64 -12.89 10.63 19.73
CA LYS A 64 -14.04 10.19 20.54
C LYS A 64 -13.66 9.94 22.00
N ASP A 65 -12.61 9.18 22.27
CA ASP A 65 -12.27 8.73 23.63
C ASP A 65 -10.99 9.34 24.21
N GLY A 66 -10.21 10.05 23.39
CA GLY A 66 -8.95 10.68 23.82
C GLY A 66 -7.79 9.71 24.02
N LEU A 67 -7.95 8.43 23.72
CA LEU A 67 -6.88 7.45 23.87
C LEU A 67 -5.87 7.61 22.73
N THR A 68 -4.59 7.66 23.09
CA THR A 68 -3.49 7.64 22.12
C THR A 68 -3.49 6.32 21.36
N ARG A 69 -3.41 6.40 20.03
CA ARG A 69 -3.36 5.23 19.14
C ARG A 69 -2.17 5.32 18.22
N ARG A 70 -1.67 4.17 17.79
CA ARG A 70 -0.74 4.08 16.67
C ARG A 70 -1.52 3.54 15.47
N ALA A 71 -1.25 4.10 14.30
CA ALA A 71 -1.88 3.68 13.06
C ALA A 71 -0.91 3.86 11.89
N ARG A 72 -1.16 3.13 10.81
CA ARG A 72 -0.43 3.34 9.56
C ARG A 72 -0.98 4.53 8.80
N LEU A 73 -0.12 5.50 8.50
CA LEU A 73 -0.38 6.58 7.57
C LEU A 73 0.45 6.31 6.31
N PHE A 74 -0.24 5.90 5.24
CA PHE A 74 0.40 5.43 4.02
C PHE A 74 1.37 4.25 4.25
N ASN A 75 2.69 4.50 4.21
CA ASN A 75 3.76 3.52 4.44
C ASN A 75 4.52 3.77 5.76
N GLU A 76 4.11 4.75 6.54
CA GLU A 76 4.76 5.12 7.79
C GLU A 76 3.84 4.80 8.97
N TRP A 77 4.44 4.50 10.11
CA TRP A 77 3.71 4.41 11.36
C TRP A 77 3.61 5.78 11.99
N VAL A 78 2.44 6.11 12.50
CA VAL A 78 2.21 7.36 13.22
C VAL A 78 1.53 7.11 14.56
N THR A 79 1.92 7.90 15.55
CA THR A 79 1.23 8.00 16.83
C THR A 79 0.26 9.18 16.79
N ILE A 80 -1.01 8.91 17.08
CA ILE A 80 -2.11 9.85 17.09
C ILE A 80 -2.50 10.16 18.54
N ARG A 81 -2.52 11.44 18.91
CA ARG A 81 -2.84 11.90 20.27
C ARG A 81 -3.87 13.03 20.24
N LYS A 82 -4.83 13.02 21.16
CA LYS A 82 -5.73 14.14 21.37
C LYS A 82 -5.13 15.10 22.38
N GLU A 83 -4.83 16.31 21.96
CA GLU A 83 -4.32 17.39 22.80
C GLU A 83 -5.34 18.53 22.92
N ARG A 84 -5.08 19.50 23.82
CA ARG A 84 -5.99 20.64 24.06
C ARG A 84 -6.30 21.47 22.81
N GLY A 85 -5.43 21.43 21.79
CA GLY A 85 -5.59 22.14 20.51
C GLY A 85 -6.18 21.30 19.37
N GLY A 86 -6.43 19.99 19.57
CA GLY A 86 -6.92 19.11 18.51
C GLY A 86 -6.18 17.76 18.46
N LEU A 87 -6.16 17.15 17.27
CA LEU A 87 -5.49 15.88 17.03
C LEU A 87 -4.04 16.15 16.57
N MET A 88 -3.07 15.57 17.27
CA MET A 88 -1.66 15.62 16.92
C MET A 88 -1.23 14.27 16.35
N VAL A 89 -0.43 14.31 15.29
CA VAL A 89 0.12 13.14 14.60
C VAL A 89 1.64 13.23 14.63
N TYR A 90 2.29 12.21 15.17
CA TYR A 90 3.73 12.09 15.26
C TYR A 90 4.19 10.94 14.38
N HIS A 91 5.18 11.15 13.52
CA HIS A 91 5.78 10.09 12.72
C HIS A 91 6.71 9.27 13.61
N ASP A 92 6.49 7.96 13.66
CA ASP A 92 7.36 7.04 14.38
C ASP A 92 8.44 6.55 13.41
N ASP A 93 9.70 6.98 13.60
CA ASP A 93 10.85 6.52 12.79
C ASP A 93 11.17 5.03 13.00
N THR A 94 10.52 4.36 13.96
CA THR A 94 10.76 2.97 14.33
C THR A 94 9.58 2.09 13.91
N GLN A 95 9.80 1.20 12.93
CA GLN A 95 8.88 0.11 12.65
C GLN A 95 8.78 -0.80 13.89
N PRO A 96 7.60 -1.31 14.26
CA PRO A 96 7.48 -2.19 15.41
C PRO A 96 8.15 -3.53 15.05
N GLY A 97 9.32 -3.81 15.64
CA GLY A 97 10.03 -5.07 15.46
C GLY A 97 11.51 -4.98 15.08
N GLU A 98 12.07 -3.78 14.89
CA GLU A 98 13.54 -3.64 14.90
C GLU A 98 14.04 -3.50 16.35
N PRO A 99 14.95 -4.38 16.81
CA PRO A 99 15.54 -4.31 18.14
C PRO A 99 16.44 -3.09 18.35
#